data_AF-A0A136JKM1-F1
#
_entry.id   AF-A0A136JKM1-F1
#
_cell.length_a   1.000
_cell.length_b   1.000
_cell.length_c   1.000
_cell.angle_alpha   90.00
_cell.angle_beta   90.00
_cell.angle_gamma   90.00
#
_symmetry.space_group_name_H-M   'P 1'
#
loop_
_entity.id
_entity.type
_entity.pdbx_description
1 polymer ?
#
loop_
_entity_poly.entity_id
_entity_poly.type
_entity_poly.pdbx_seq_one_letter_code
_entity_poly.pdbx_strand_id
1 'polypeptide(L)'
;MTANNSHWDNPDVAMDSGSVSKSTALALVPWYQTVANKMGLTSETRTSGGNPSMQLYEFNGTTWKGTGKPLLDSIVPSAASETQFAITKWKAWGQTLYLSLTSDGALSASWWASSGGQQTPISDVALAGYTGTSPRFTAISLSLDAMFYGIANDGRVLEFAVNQDVPGSLKYVSTIWPPPPGVEE
;
A
#
# COMPACT_ATOMS: atom_id res chain seq x y z
N MET A 1 -15.45 -14.83 -10.30
CA MET A 1 -15.33 -14.47 -8.87
C MET A 1 -15.17 -12.97 -8.79
N THR A 2 -16.05 -12.28 -8.07
CA THR A 2 -16.04 -10.81 -7.93
C THR A 2 -15.19 -10.45 -6.73
N ALA A 3 -14.17 -9.61 -6.91
CA ALA A 3 -13.45 -9.01 -5.80
C ALA A 3 -14.24 -7.77 -5.34
N ASN A 4 -14.71 -7.81 -4.10
CA ASN A 4 -15.48 -6.78 -3.38
C ASN A 4 -16.99 -6.76 -3.66
N ASN A 5 -17.76 -6.80 -2.58
CA ASN A 5 -19.21 -6.62 -2.51
C ASN A 5 -19.47 -5.46 -1.54
N SER A 6 -19.53 -4.23 -2.06
CA SER A 6 -19.86 -3.03 -1.28
C SER A 6 -21.36 -2.87 -1.02
N HIS A 7 -22.20 -3.71 -1.62
CA HIS A 7 -23.66 -3.61 -1.55
C HIS A 7 -24.26 -5.01 -1.67
N TRP A 8 -24.49 -5.69 -0.54
CA TRP A 8 -24.78 -7.13 -0.49
C TRP A 8 -25.96 -7.56 -1.37
N ASP A 9 -26.93 -6.66 -1.55
CA ASP A 9 -28.13 -6.89 -2.37
C ASP A 9 -27.94 -6.51 -3.86
N ASN A 10 -26.93 -5.69 -4.18
CA ASN A 10 -26.61 -5.28 -5.55
C ASN A 10 -25.09 -5.03 -5.72
N PRO A 11 -24.25 -6.09 -5.71
CA PRO A 11 -22.80 -5.95 -5.67
C PRO A 11 -22.25 -5.20 -6.89
N ASP A 12 -21.57 -4.08 -6.65
CA ASP A 12 -20.78 -3.40 -7.68
C ASP A 12 -19.43 -4.10 -7.87
N VAL A 13 -19.14 -4.48 -9.11
CA VAL A 13 -17.86 -5.12 -9.46
C VAL A 13 -16.75 -4.07 -9.41
N ALA A 14 -15.80 -4.23 -8.48
CA ALA A 14 -14.63 -3.35 -8.43
C ALA A 14 -13.66 -3.59 -9.59
N MET A 15 -13.46 -4.87 -9.96
CA MET A 15 -12.55 -5.30 -11.01
C MET A 15 -13.07 -6.57 -11.69
N ASP A 16 -12.86 -6.68 -12.99
CA ASP A 16 -13.22 -7.89 -13.74
C ASP A 16 -12.34 -9.08 -13.33
N SER A 17 -12.95 -10.26 -13.22
CA SER A 17 -12.29 -11.48 -12.75
C SER A 17 -11.12 -11.99 -13.63
N GLY A 18 -10.98 -11.47 -14.84
CA GLY A 18 -9.87 -11.75 -15.75
C GLY A 18 -8.72 -10.74 -15.69
N SER A 19 -8.93 -9.61 -15.01
CA SER A 19 -8.04 -8.44 -15.05
C SER A 19 -7.02 -8.42 -13.91
N VAL A 20 -7.04 -9.40 -13.01
CA VAL A 20 -6.18 -9.47 -11.82
C VAL A 20 -5.17 -10.60 -11.97
N SER A 21 -3.92 -10.34 -11.61
CA SER A 21 -2.86 -11.37 -11.63
C SER A 21 -3.12 -12.45 -10.57
N LYS A 22 -2.73 -13.70 -10.87
CA LYS A 22 -2.81 -14.78 -9.89
C LYS A 22 -1.89 -14.47 -8.71
N SER A 23 -2.33 -14.81 -7.50
CA SER A 23 -1.55 -14.63 -6.26
C SER A 23 -1.17 -13.18 -5.93
N THR A 24 -1.86 -12.19 -6.51
CA THR A 24 -1.61 -10.79 -6.16
C THR A 24 -2.17 -10.43 -4.79
N ALA A 25 -1.48 -9.52 -4.10
CA ALA A 25 -2.01 -8.88 -2.91
C ALA A 25 -3.10 -7.85 -3.29
N LEU A 26 -4.05 -7.65 -2.37
CA LEU A 26 -5.06 -6.59 -2.47
C LEU A 26 -4.87 -5.62 -1.31
N ALA A 27 -4.95 -4.33 -1.61
CA ALA A 27 -4.86 -3.29 -0.58
C ALA A 27 -6.03 -2.31 -0.71
N LEU A 28 -6.65 -1.98 0.43
CA LEU A 28 -7.83 -1.11 0.51
C LEU A 28 -7.53 0.13 1.34
N VAL A 29 -7.97 1.31 0.88
CA VAL A 29 -7.95 2.54 1.67
C VAL A 29 -9.29 3.26 1.60
N PRO A 30 -10.02 3.43 2.71
CA PRO A 30 -11.12 4.38 2.77
C PRO A 30 -10.59 5.81 2.79
N TRP A 31 -11.37 6.76 2.29
CA TRP A 31 -11.16 8.16 2.59
C TRP A 31 -12.45 8.97 2.57
N TYR A 32 -12.39 10.14 3.19
CA TYR A 32 -13.48 11.09 3.18
C TYR A 32 -13.22 12.20 2.15
N GLN A 33 -14.23 12.54 1.34
CA GLN A 33 -14.21 13.74 0.52
C GLN A 33 -15.54 14.48 0.66
N THR A 34 -15.53 15.56 1.46
CA THR A 34 -16.56 16.60 1.70
C THR A 34 -18.02 16.19 1.88
N VAL A 35 -18.56 15.36 0.99
CA VAL A 35 -19.96 14.90 0.93
C VAL A 35 -20.10 13.39 0.74
N ALA A 36 -19.01 12.64 0.57
CA ALA A 36 -19.06 11.20 0.37
C ALA A 36 -17.83 10.46 0.96
N ASN A 37 -18.11 9.29 1.55
CA ASN A 37 -17.10 8.30 1.83
C ASN A 37 -16.71 7.64 0.50
N LYS A 38 -15.41 7.52 0.27
CA LYS A 38 -14.81 6.89 -0.90
C LYS A 38 -13.90 5.76 -0.46
N MET A 39 -13.59 4.87 -1.39
CA MET A 39 -12.71 3.75 -1.15
C MET A 39 -11.80 3.54 -2.35
N GLY A 40 -10.54 3.21 -2.10
CA GLY A 40 -9.57 2.82 -3.10
C GLY A 40 -9.25 1.35 -2.92
N LEU A 41 -9.18 0.63 -4.02
CA LEU A 41 -8.70 -0.73 -4.10
C LEU A 41 -7.51 -0.77 -5.05
N THR A 42 -6.39 -1.30 -4.57
CA THR A 42 -5.20 -1.54 -5.37
C THR A 42 -4.96 -3.02 -5.57
N SER A 43 -4.62 -3.39 -6.80
CA SER A 43 -4.25 -4.75 -7.20
C SER A 43 -3.24 -4.72 -8.35
N GLU A 44 -2.53 -5.82 -8.57
CA GLU A 44 -1.82 -6.00 -9.84
C GLU A 44 -2.77 -6.50 -10.92
N THR A 45 -2.67 -5.84 -12.06
CA THR A 45 -3.41 -6.23 -13.25
C THR A 45 -2.71 -7.32 -14.03
N ARG A 46 -3.53 -8.19 -14.60
CA ARG A 46 -3.11 -9.18 -15.57
C ARG A 46 -3.08 -8.56 -16.95
N THR A 47 -1.93 -8.55 -17.60
CA THR A 47 -1.79 -8.14 -19.00
C THR A 47 -1.49 -9.37 -19.87
N SER A 48 -2.19 -9.51 -20.99
CA SER A 48 -1.96 -10.60 -21.95
C SER A 48 -0.69 -10.29 -22.78
N GLY A 49 0.47 -10.68 -22.26
CA GLY A 49 1.77 -10.48 -22.92
C GLY A 49 2.51 -9.20 -22.55
N GLY A 50 2.04 -8.50 -21.51
CA GLY A 50 2.71 -7.34 -20.93
C GLY A 50 3.25 -7.63 -19.54
N ASN A 51 3.86 -6.60 -18.99
CA ASN A 51 4.27 -6.52 -17.60
C ASN A 51 3.02 -6.27 -16.73
N PRO A 52 2.79 -7.03 -15.63
CA PRO A 52 1.74 -6.69 -14.68
C PRO A 52 2.01 -5.30 -14.11
N SER A 53 0.93 -4.55 -13.99
CA SER A 53 0.93 -3.15 -13.56
C SER A 53 0.00 -2.99 -12.38
N MET A 54 0.42 -2.25 -11.36
CA MET A 54 -0.46 -1.92 -10.24
C MET A 54 -1.46 -0.85 -10.63
N GLN A 55 -2.74 -1.13 -10.40
CA GLN A 55 -3.83 -0.22 -10.74
C GLN A 55 -4.64 0.15 -9.50
N LEU A 56 -5.10 1.40 -9.47
CA LEU A 56 -6.07 1.88 -8.50
C LEU A 56 -7.47 1.86 -9.10
N TYR A 57 -8.41 1.27 -8.37
CA TYR A 57 -9.84 1.35 -8.58
C TYR A 57 -10.45 2.19 -7.47
N GLU A 58 -11.28 3.17 -7.84
CA GLU A 58 -11.90 4.08 -6.88
C GLU A 58 -13.42 3.87 -6.86
N PHE A 59 -13.97 3.73 -5.66
CA PHE A 59 -15.40 3.81 -5.41
C PHE A 59 -15.79 5.25 -5.09
N ASN A 60 -16.73 5.79 -5.86
CA ASN A 60 -17.22 7.16 -5.70
C ASN A 60 -18.50 7.29 -4.86
N GLY A 61 -18.95 6.19 -4.25
CA GLY A 61 -20.21 6.12 -3.50
C GLY A 61 -21.31 5.34 -4.24
N THR A 62 -21.19 5.17 -5.56
CA THR A 62 -22.18 4.44 -6.37
C THR A 62 -21.57 3.47 -7.38
N THR A 63 -20.33 3.67 -7.78
CA THR A 63 -19.67 2.86 -8.83
C THR A 63 -18.17 2.77 -8.57
N TRP A 64 -17.58 1.67 -9.00
CA TRP A 64 -16.13 1.52 -9.07
C TRP A 64 -15.62 1.94 -10.45
N LYS A 65 -14.48 2.62 -10.47
CA LYS A 65 -13.80 3.00 -11.71
C LYS A 65 -12.29 2.85 -11.58
N GLY A 66 -11.68 2.14 -12.52
CA GLY A 66 -10.23 2.12 -12.67
C GLY A 66 -9.70 3.49 -13.08
N THR A 67 -8.64 3.94 -12.43
CA THR A 67 -8.00 5.22 -12.76
C THR A 67 -7.17 5.16 -14.04
N GLY A 68 -6.78 3.95 -14.47
CA GLY A 68 -5.89 3.73 -15.61
C GLY A 68 -4.47 4.24 -15.39
N LYS A 69 -4.13 4.62 -14.15
CA LYS A 69 -2.82 5.16 -13.79
C LYS A 69 -1.97 4.06 -13.17
N PRO A 70 -0.82 3.72 -13.76
CA PRO A 70 0.11 2.80 -13.13
C PRO A 70 0.66 3.41 -11.83
N LEU A 71 0.64 2.65 -10.75
CA LEU A 71 1.01 3.17 -9.43
C LEU A 71 2.48 3.01 -9.09
N LEU A 72 3.16 2.03 -9.67
CA LEU A 72 4.52 1.64 -9.26
C LEU A 72 5.39 1.09 -10.41
N ASP A 73 4.90 1.14 -11.65
CA ASP A 73 5.53 0.52 -12.83
C ASP A 73 6.93 1.06 -13.17
N SER A 74 7.28 2.25 -12.69
CA SER A 74 8.63 2.82 -12.86
C SER A 74 9.64 2.34 -11.80
N ILE A 75 9.19 1.60 -10.78
CA ILE A 75 9.98 1.31 -9.57
C ILE A 75 10.00 -0.18 -9.25
N VAL A 76 8.85 -0.84 -9.33
CA VAL A 76 8.74 -2.28 -9.09
C VAL A 76 8.96 -2.99 -10.41
N PRO A 77 10.01 -3.84 -10.53
CA PRO A 77 10.19 -4.66 -11.71
C PRO A 77 8.95 -5.51 -11.92
N SER A 78 8.32 -5.34 -13.07
CA SER A 78 7.11 -6.01 -13.50
C SER A 78 7.12 -7.55 -13.41
N ALA A 79 8.24 -8.20 -13.16
CA ALA A 79 8.33 -9.66 -13.13
C ALA A 79 8.03 -10.28 -11.75
N ALA A 80 7.85 -9.49 -10.69
CA ALA A 80 7.68 -10.00 -9.34
C ALA A 80 6.22 -10.39 -9.05
N SER A 81 5.83 -11.61 -9.41
CA SER A 81 4.50 -12.20 -9.18
C SER A 81 4.12 -12.44 -7.70
N GLU A 82 4.83 -11.82 -6.76
CA GLU A 82 4.72 -12.07 -5.30
C GLU A 82 4.81 -10.77 -4.47
N THR A 83 4.60 -9.61 -5.11
CA THR A 83 4.75 -8.33 -4.44
C THR A 83 3.56 -8.08 -3.50
N GLN A 84 3.82 -7.85 -2.20
CA GLN A 84 2.78 -7.39 -1.28
C GLN A 84 2.62 -5.88 -1.34
N PHE A 85 1.40 -5.39 -1.15
CA PHE A 85 1.10 -3.96 -1.19
C PHE A 85 0.43 -3.50 0.09
N ALA A 86 0.76 -2.28 0.48
CA ALA A 86 0.06 -1.56 1.52
C ALA A 86 -0.23 -0.15 1.03
N ILE A 87 -1.33 0.42 1.48
CA ILE A 87 -1.77 1.76 1.09
C ILE A 87 -2.25 2.52 2.31
N THR A 88 -1.91 3.80 2.39
CA THR A 88 -2.48 4.71 3.39
C THR A 88 -2.68 6.09 2.82
N LYS A 89 -3.47 6.88 3.55
CA LYS A 89 -3.68 8.29 3.29
C LYS A 89 -3.46 9.08 4.57
N TRP A 90 -2.88 10.27 4.45
CA TRP A 90 -2.67 11.18 5.58
C TRP A 90 -2.99 12.63 5.19
N LYS A 91 -2.84 13.55 6.14
CA LYS A 91 -3.08 14.98 5.98
C LYS A 91 -4.49 15.27 5.44
N ALA A 92 -5.48 14.93 6.26
CA ALA A 92 -6.90 15.02 5.91
C ALA A 92 -7.23 14.32 4.59
N TRP A 93 -6.65 13.13 4.38
CA TRP A 93 -6.85 12.27 3.21
C TRP A 93 -6.36 12.84 1.87
N GLY A 94 -5.62 13.96 1.90
CA GLY A 94 -5.12 14.61 0.71
C GLY A 94 -3.92 13.90 0.10
N GLN A 95 -3.08 13.25 0.92
CA GLN A 95 -1.88 12.58 0.48
C GLN A 95 -2.05 11.07 0.52
N THR A 96 -1.48 10.35 -0.46
CA THR A 96 -1.57 8.89 -0.56
C THR A 96 -0.16 8.30 -0.71
N LEU A 97 0.09 7.19 -0.01
CA LEU A 97 1.34 6.43 -0.07
C LEU A 97 0.97 5.00 -0.45
N TYR A 98 1.57 4.53 -1.54
CA TYR A 98 1.55 3.14 -1.96
C TYR A 98 2.92 2.56 -1.61
N LEU A 99 2.93 1.52 -0.78
CA LEU A 99 4.12 0.74 -0.47
C LEU A 99 4.03 -0.61 -1.16
N SER A 100 5.17 -1.07 -1.65
CA SER A 100 5.35 -2.42 -2.15
C SER A 100 6.52 -3.10 -1.45
N LEU A 101 6.33 -4.37 -1.10
CA LEU A 101 7.37 -5.26 -0.63
C LEU A 101 7.91 -6.07 -1.81
N THR A 102 9.16 -5.82 -2.19
CA THR A 102 9.84 -6.59 -3.24
C THR A 102 10.20 -7.99 -2.76
N SER A 103 10.50 -8.90 -3.68
CA SER A 103 10.86 -10.28 -3.36
C SER A 103 12.16 -10.44 -2.56
N ASP A 104 13.06 -9.44 -2.59
CA ASP A 104 14.25 -9.39 -1.73
C ASP A 104 13.99 -8.75 -0.36
N GLY A 105 12.71 -8.45 -0.06
CA GLY A 105 12.25 -7.86 1.19
C GLY A 105 12.51 -6.36 1.34
N ALA A 106 12.87 -5.67 0.25
CA ALA A 106 13.04 -4.23 0.24
C ALA A 106 11.69 -3.51 0.13
N LEU A 107 11.66 -2.25 0.57
CA LEU A 107 10.51 -1.39 0.41
C LEU A 107 10.76 -0.42 -0.74
N SER A 108 9.83 -0.39 -1.69
CA SER A 108 9.68 0.70 -2.63
C SER A 108 8.31 1.34 -2.44
N ALA A 109 8.17 2.59 -2.87
CA ALA A 109 6.94 3.33 -2.69
C ALA A 109 6.67 4.29 -3.84
N SER A 110 5.43 4.75 -3.90
CA SER A 110 5.09 5.97 -4.61
C SER A 110 4.12 6.76 -3.77
N TRP A 111 4.22 8.08 -3.87
CA TRP A 111 3.30 8.95 -3.16
C TRP A 111 2.72 10.02 -4.07
N TRP A 112 1.56 10.51 -3.67
CA TRP A 112 0.80 11.54 -4.35
C TRP A 112 0.49 12.66 -3.36
N ALA A 113 0.87 13.89 -3.71
CA ALA A 113 0.65 15.07 -2.87
C ALA A 113 -0.82 15.49 -2.79
N SER A 114 -1.61 15.13 -3.80
CA SER A 114 -3.03 15.41 -3.91
C SER A 114 -3.71 14.38 -4.82
N SER A 115 -5.02 14.23 -4.66
CA SER A 115 -5.84 13.46 -5.61
C SER A 115 -5.68 14.02 -7.02
N GLY A 116 -5.16 13.20 -7.94
CA GLY A 116 -4.93 13.60 -9.32
C GLY A 116 -3.65 14.40 -9.59
N GLY A 117 -2.78 14.60 -8.58
CA GLY A 117 -1.48 15.27 -8.71
C GLY A 117 -0.45 14.52 -9.57
N GLN A 118 0.84 14.79 -9.36
CA GLN A 118 1.90 14.00 -9.99
C GLN A 118 2.37 12.91 -9.01
N GLN A 119 2.50 11.69 -9.51
CA GLN A 119 3.14 10.61 -8.77
C GLN A 119 4.62 10.92 -8.56
N THR A 120 5.10 10.71 -7.34
CA THR A 120 6.53 10.75 -7.04
C THR A 120 7.03 9.36 -6.64
N PRO A 121 7.91 8.74 -7.44
CA PRO A 121 8.47 7.44 -7.14
C PRO A 121 9.54 7.49 -6.04
N ILE A 122 9.62 6.43 -5.22
CA ILE A 122 10.61 6.23 -4.16
C ILE A 122 11.16 4.79 -4.28
N SER A 123 12.41 4.67 -4.74
CA SER A 123 13.06 3.36 -4.92
C SER A 123 13.59 2.75 -3.63
N ASP A 124 13.86 3.58 -2.62
CA ASP A 124 14.35 3.15 -1.31
C ASP A 124 13.68 3.96 -0.22
N VAL A 125 12.88 3.29 0.61
CA VAL A 125 12.11 3.94 1.68
C VAL A 125 13.00 4.10 2.92
N ALA A 126 13.27 5.35 3.29
CA ALA A 126 14.17 5.65 4.40
C ALA A 126 13.53 5.37 5.77
N LEU A 127 14.14 4.50 6.56
CA LEU A 127 13.70 4.15 7.92
C LEU A 127 14.36 5.08 8.96
N ALA A 128 13.84 6.30 9.10
CA ALA A 128 14.42 7.34 9.94
C ALA A 128 14.34 6.99 11.43
N GLY A 129 15.46 7.19 12.15
CA GLY A 129 15.54 6.95 13.60
C GLY A 129 15.69 5.49 14.00
N TYR A 130 15.62 4.55 13.05
CA TYR A 130 15.93 3.16 13.31
C TYR A 130 17.46 2.95 13.32
N THR A 131 17.98 2.40 14.42
CA THR A 131 19.43 2.28 14.66
C THR A 131 19.99 0.89 14.38
N GLY A 132 19.14 -0.09 14.09
CA GLY A 132 19.56 -1.42 13.68
C GLY A 132 20.02 -1.46 12.22
N THR A 133 20.52 -2.61 11.78
CA THR A 133 20.74 -2.87 10.35
C THR A 133 19.41 -2.76 9.61
N SER A 134 19.38 -2.00 8.50
CA SER A 134 18.15 -1.81 7.70
C SER A 134 17.45 -3.14 7.45
N PRO A 135 16.24 -3.34 8.03
CA PRO A 135 15.53 -4.59 7.93
C PRO A 135 15.10 -4.85 6.48
N ARG A 136 15.15 -6.12 6.11
CA ARG A 136 14.34 -6.66 5.02
C ARG A 136 13.08 -7.25 5.63
N PHE A 137 11.95 -7.12 4.94
CA PHE A 137 10.64 -7.56 5.43
C PHE A 137 10.13 -8.78 4.67
N THR A 138 9.30 -9.57 5.34
CA THR A 138 8.56 -10.70 4.76
C THR A 138 7.07 -10.41 4.61
N ALA A 139 6.55 -9.45 5.38
CA ALA A 139 5.18 -8.97 5.27
C ALA A 139 5.08 -7.51 5.70
N ILE A 140 4.13 -6.79 5.10
CA ILE A 140 3.88 -5.37 5.38
C ILE A 140 2.39 -5.08 5.54
N SER A 141 2.09 -4.03 6.30
CA SER A 141 0.75 -3.44 6.40
C SER A 141 0.85 -1.94 6.68
N LEU A 142 -0.21 -1.22 6.33
CA LEU A 142 -0.40 0.18 6.66
C LEU A 142 -1.79 0.39 7.29
N SER A 143 -1.85 1.19 8.34
CA SER A 143 -3.11 1.60 8.98
C SER A 143 -3.65 2.91 8.40
N LEU A 144 -4.87 3.26 8.81
CA LEU A 144 -5.52 4.54 8.47
C LEU A 144 -4.89 5.75 9.17
N ASP A 145 -4.18 5.53 10.27
CA ASP A 145 -3.44 6.56 11.00
C ASP A 145 -2.03 6.77 10.44
N ALA A 146 -1.78 6.25 9.23
CA ALA A 146 -0.50 6.28 8.55
C ALA A 146 0.63 5.62 9.37
N MET A 147 0.30 4.49 10.02
CA MET A 147 1.27 3.62 10.68
C MET A 147 1.62 2.44 9.80
N PHE A 148 2.92 2.19 9.64
CA PHE A 148 3.48 1.04 8.96
C PHE A 148 3.85 -0.03 9.98
N TYR A 149 3.48 -1.27 9.65
CA TYR A 149 3.87 -2.47 10.38
C TYR A 149 4.57 -3.42 9.42
N GLY A 150 5.73 -3.93 9.83
CA GLY A 150 6.50 -4.87 9.02
C GLY A 150 7.03 -6.03 9.86
N ILE A 151 6.94 -7.24 9.31
CA ILE A 151 7.62 -8.43 9.86
C ILE A 151 8.99 -8.50 9.21
N ALA A 152 10.06 -8.23 9.97
CA ALA A 152 11.43 -8.32 9.49
C ALA A 152 11.87 -9.78 9.28
N ASN A 153 12.87 -10.01 8.44
CA ASN A 153 13.41 -11.35 8.14
C ASN A 153 13.98 -12.07 9.36
N ASP A 154 14.32 -11.34 10.41
CA ASP A 154 14.77 -11.87 11.70
C ASP A 154 13.61 -12.17 12.67
N GLY A 155 12.36 -12.06 12.22
CA GLY A 155 11.16 -12.38 12.97
C GLY A 155 10.62 -11.24 13.83
N ARG A 156 11.27 -10.07 13.84
CA ARG A 156 10.77 -8.92 14.60
C ARG A 156 9.58 -8.26 13.93
N VAL A 157 8.62 -7.82 14.73
CA VAL A 157 7.53 -6.95 14.26
C VAL A 157 7.89 -5.52 14.60
N LEU A 158 8.08 -4.70 13.57
CA LEU A 158 8.52 -3.32 13.71
C LEU A 158 7.39 -2.36 13.34
N GLU A 159 7.31 -1.26 14.10
CA GLU A 159 6.34 -0.20 13.91
C GLU A 159 7.03 1.10 13.52
N PHE A 160 6.47 1.74 12.49
CA PHE A 160 6.93 3.04 12.01
C PHE A 160 5.73 3.95 11.71
N ALA A 161 5.89 5.25 11.86
CA ALA A 161 4.92 6.24 11.40
C ALA A 161 5.36 6.81 10.04
N VAL A 162 4.42 7.07 9.13
CA VAL A 162 4.73 7.82 7.90
C VAL A 162 5.27 9.20 8.28
N ASN A 163 6.44 9.55 7.72
CA ASN A 163 7.02 10.86 7.91
C ASN A 163 6.24 11.90 7.09
N GLN A 164 5.35 12.63 7.75
CA GLN A 164 4.48 13.60 7.09
C GLN A 164 5.23 14.81 6.49
N ASP A 165 6.46 15.06 6.96
CA ASP A 165 7.32 16.16 6.52
C ASP A 165 8.24 15.77 5.37
N VAL A 166 8.61 14.47 5.30
CA VAL A 166 9.49 13.91 4.29
C VAL A 166 8.81 12.69 3.66
N PRO A 167 7.96 12.90 2.64
CA PRO A 167 7.28 11.83 1.94
C PRO A 167 8.29 10.83 1.37
N GLY A 168 8.15 9.56 1.75
CA GLY A 168 9.11 8.48 1.41
C GLY A 168 10.06 8.10 2.54
N SER A 169 9.88 8.67 3.73
CA SER A 169 10.50 8.19 4.95
C SER A 169 9.45 7.64 5.92
N LEU A 170 9.82 6.62 6.69
CA LEU A 170 9.08 6.07 7.82
C LEU A 170 9.89 6.35 9.10
N LYS A 171 9.30 7.04 10.07
CA LYS A 171 9.91 7.32 11.38
C LYS A 171 9.72 6.11 12.29
N TYR A 172 10.80 5.56 12.82
CA TYR A 172 10.74 4.45 13.77
C TYR A 172 9.96 4.85 15.03
N VAL A 173 9.06 3.96 15.45
CA VAL A 173 8.25 4.14 16.65
C VAL A 173 8.66 3.11 17.70
N SER A 174 8.54 1.82 17.37
CA SER A 174 8.80 0.76 18.33
C SER A 174 9.12 -0.58 17.66
N THR A 175 9.65 -1.51 18.45
CA THR A 175 9.60 -2.94 18.15
C THR A 175 8.43 -3.50 18.95
N ILE A 176 7.44 -4.04 18.26
CA ILE A 176 6.25 -4.63 18.87
C ILE A 176 6.58 -6.02 19.39
N TRP A 177 7.33 -6.80 18.59
CA TRP A 177 7.68 -8.17 18.94
C TRP A 177 9.13 -8.52 18.58
N PRO A 178 9.89 -9.17 19.49
CA PRO A 178 9.57 -9.26 20.92
C PRO A 178 9.48 -7.85 21.52
N PRO A 179 8.66 -7.64 22.56
CA PRO A 179 8.55 -6.33 23.18
C PRO A 179 9.90 -5.89 23.76
N PRO A 180 10.14 -4.58 23.90
CA PRO A 180 11.36 -4.08 24.52
C PRO A 180 11.51 -4.66 25.94
N PRO A 181 12.73 -4.92 26.41
CA PRO A 181 12.96 -5.41 27.76
C PRO A 181 12.27 -4.50 28.81
N GLY A 182 11.48 -5.10 29.70
CA GLY A 182 10.78 -4.39 30.77
C GLY A 182 9.37 -3.92 30.46
N VAL A 183 8.81 -4.29 29.30
CA VAL A 183 7.38 -4.16 29.00
C VAL A 183 6.76 -5.57 29.12
N GLU A 184 6.17 -5.88 30.27
CA GLU A 184 5.32 -7.07 30.46
C GLU A 184 3.86 -6.70 30.19
N GLU A 185 3.11 -7.58 29.52
CA GLU A 185 1.66 -7.46 29.27
C GLU A 185 0.81 -7.75 30.51
#